data_AF-A0A6H0ZKW8-F1
#
_entry.id   AF-A0A6H0ZKW8-F1
#
_cell.length_a   1.000
_cell.length_b   1.000
_cell.length_c   1.000
_cell.angle_alpha   90.00
_cell.angle_beta   90.00
_cell.angle_gamma   90.00
#
_symmetry.space_group_name_H-M   'P 1'
#
loop_
_entity.id
_entity.type
_entity.pdbx_description
1 polymer ?
#
loop_
_entity_poly.entity_id
_entity_poly.type
_entity_poly.pdbx_seq_one_letter_code
_entity_poly.pdbx_strand_id
1 'polypeptide(L)' 'MSERRSPQDASAWIEWSGGNQPVDDEVLLEVVLKNGMQYEEYSDEIRWSSRNDRDVARYRVVGAAA' A
#
# COMPACT_ATOMS: atom_id res chain seq x y z
N MET A 1 -27.23 2.54 5.27
CA MET A 1 -26.29 3.64 4.99
C MET A 1 -25.13 3.01 4.23
N SER A 2 -25.13 3.12 2.90
CA SER A 2 -24.03 2.61 2.07
C SER A 2 -23.05 3.76 1.92
N GLU A 3 -21.98 3.74 2.69
CA GLU A 3 -20.89 4.70 2.56
C GLU A 3 -20.21 4.45 1.21
N ARG A 4 -20.62 5.21 0.19
CA ARG A 4 -19.84 5.37 -1.03
C ARG A 4 -18.52 6.01 -0.59
N ARG A 5 -17.46 5.21 -0.45
CA ARG A 5 -16.09 5.71 -0.30
C ARG A 5 -15.88 6.70 -1.45
N SER A 6 -15.74 7.98 -1.09
CA SER A 6 -15.56 9.03 -2.08
C SER A 6 -14.21 8.78 -2.78
N PRO A 7 -14.09 8.98 -4.10
CA PRO A 7 -12.81 8.85 -4.82
C PRO A 7 -11.75 9.91 -4.43
N GLN A 8 -11.99 10.68 -3.35
CA GLN A 8 -11.14 11.76 -2.87
C GLN A 8 -10.02 11.28 -1.93
N ASP A 9 -10.04 10.02 -1.51
CA ASP A 9 -9.03 9.43 -0.62
C ASP A 9 -7.91 8.69 -1.37
N ALA A 10 -7.77 8.85 -2.69
CA ALA A 10 -6.66 8.23 -3.45
C ALA A 10 -5.27 8.65 -2.92
N SER A 11 -5.19 9.79 -2.23
CA SER A 11 -3.96 10.28 -1.60
C SER A 11 -3.78 9.85 -0.14
N ALA A 12 -4.76 9.18 0.46
CA ALA A 12 -4.72 8.81 1.86
C ALA A 12 -3.84 7.57 2.08
N TRP A 13 -3.05 7.61 3.16
CA TRP A 13 -2.29 6.44 3.59
C TRP A 13 -3.20 5.39 4.20
N ILE A 14 -3.05 4.16 3.74
CA ILE A 14 -3.73 2.98 4.25
C ILE A 14 -2.76 2.23 5.15
N GLU A 15 -3.09 2.12 6.44
CA GLU A 15 -2.35 1.28 7.38
C GLU A 15 -2.52 -0.19 7.01
N TRP A 16 -1.42 -0.94 7.02
CA TRP A 16 -1.43 -2.36 6.68
C TRP A 16 -0.90 -3.18 7.85
N SER A 17 -1.76 -4.05 8.37
CA SER A 17 -1.47 -4.86 9.57
C SER A 17 -0.99 -6.28 9.24
N GLY A 18 -0.71 -6.57 7.97
CA GLY A 18 -0.34 -7.90 7.48
C GLY A 18 -1.45 -8.60 6.68
N GLY A 19 -1.15 -9.81 6.22
CA GLY A 19 -2.04 -10.61 5.38
C GLY A 19 -1.51 -10.74 3.95
N ASN A 20 -2.43 -10.88 3.01
CA ASN A 20 -2.10 -10.90 1.58
C ASN A 20 -1.95 -9.47 1.04
N GLN A 21 -1.40 -9.38 -0.17
CA GLN A 21 -1.43 -8.17 -0.98
C GLN A 21 -2.86 -7.61 -1.06
N PRO A 22 -3.10 -6.34 -0.66
CA PRO A 22 -4.43 -5.76 -0.56
C PRO A 22 -4.90 -5.04 -1.84
N VAL A 23 -4.06 -4.97 -2.87
CA VAL A 23 -4.34 -4.31 -4.15
C VAL A 23 -4.10 -5.28 -5.30
N ASP A 24 -4.65 -4.99 -6.48
CA ASP A 24 -4.34 -5.76 -7.69
C ASP A 24 -2.86 -5.66 -8.07
N ASP A 25 -2.39 -6.56 -8.94
CA ASP A 25 -1.03 -6.52 -9.50
C ASP A 25 -0.83 -5.28 -10.40
N GLU A 26 0.42 -4.90 -10.65
CA GLU A 26 0.78 -3.76 -11.51
C GLU A 26 0.23 -2.39 -11.04
N VAL A 27 -0.11 -2.29 -9.75
CA VAL A 27 -0.50 -1.03 -9.10
C VAL A 27 0.74 -0.38 -8.51
N LEU A 28 1.05 0.85 -8.92
CA LEU A 28 2.16 1.60 -8.34
C LEU A 28 1.75 2.14 -6.96
N LEU A 29 2.52 1.76 -5.95
CA LEU A 29 2.31 2.16 -4.57
C LEU A 29 3.47 3.00 -4.06
N GLU A 30 3.15 3.97 -3.19
CA GLU A 30 4.12 4.53 -2.27
C GLU A 30 3.98 3.81 -0.94
N VAL A 31 5.09 3.30 -0.41
CA VAL A 31 5.15 2.41 0.74
C VAL A 31 6.01 3.03 1.83
N VAL A 32 5.56 2.91 3.08
CA VAL A 32 6.37 3.20 4.27
C VAL A 32 6.53 1.91 5.06
N LEU A 33 7.78 1.54 5.32
CA LEU A 33 8.16 0.41 6.15
C LEU A 33 8.07 0.76 7.64
N LYS A 34 7.99 -0.24 8.51
CA LYS A 34 7.95 -0.06 9.97
C LYS A 34 9.19 0.67 10.52
N ASN A 35 10.34 0.53 9.86
CA ASN A 35 11.58 1.25 10.21
C ASN A 35 11.60 2.71 9.70
N GLY A 36 10.53 3.18 9.06
CA GLY A 36 10.37 4.55 8.56
C GLY A 36 10.93 4.79 7.15
N MET A 37 11.58 3.80 6.51
CA MET A 37 12.00 3.93 5.12
C MET A 37 10.78 3.99 4.19
N GLN A 38 10.87 4.85 3.19
CA GLN A 38 9.80 5.11 2.22
C GLN A 38 10.34 4.93 0.80
N TYR A 39 9.57 4.26 -0.05
CA TYR A 39 9.90 4.04 -1.46
C TYR A 39 8.63 3.83 -2.28
N GLU A 40 8.76 3.98 -3.60
CA GLU A 40 7.70 3.65 -4.56
C GLU A 40 8.05 2.34 -5.26
N GLU A 41 7.07 1.47 -5.43
CA GLU A 41 7.24 0.19 -6.11
C GLU A 41 5.88 -0.38 -6.58
N TYR A 42 5.91 -1.26 -7.58
CA TYR A 42 4.72 -2.00 -7.99
C TYR A 42 4.27 -3.01 -6.93
N SER A 43 2.95 -3.20 -6.82
CA SER A 43 2.31 -4.05 -5.81
C SER A 43 2.82 -5.48 -5.80
N ASP A 44 3.12 -6.05 -6.96
CA ASP A 44 3.62 -7.41 -7.17
C ASP A 44 5.11 -7.57 -6.85
N GLU A 45 5.89 -6.49 -6.94
CA GLU A 45 7.32 -6.46 -6.57
C GLU A 45 7.51 -6.21 -5.05
N ILE A 46 6.47 -5.72 -4.36
CA ILE A 46 6.50 -5.48 -2.92
C ILE A 46 6.36 -6.81 -2.16
N ARG A 47 7.31 -7.06 -1.26
CA ARG A 47 7.20 -8.15 -0.30
C ARG A 47 6.19 -7.81 0.82
N TRP A 48 4.96 -8.29 0.66
CA TRP A 48 3.93 -8.21 1.70
C TRP A 48 4.21 -9.21 2.84
N SER A 49 4.93 -8.75 3.87
CA SER A 49 5.24 -9.47 5.12
C SER A 49 5.05 -8.55 6.31
N SER A 50 4.77 -9.07 7.52
CA SER A 50 4.60 -8.28 8.76
C SER A 50 5.44 -8.77 9.95
N ARG A 51 6.47 -9.59 9.70
CA ARG A 51 7.39 -10.26 10.61
C ARG A 51 8.55 -9.43 11.18
N ASN A 52 9.05 -8.40 10.50
CA ASN A 52 10.23 -7.60 10.89
C ASN A 52 10.00 -6.09 10.68
N ASP A 53 11.04 -5.26 10.87
CA ASP A 53 10.99 -3.80 10.77
C ASP A 53 11.11 -3.26 9.34
N ARG A 54 11.59 -4.09 8.40
CA ARG A 54 11.63 -3.79 6.95
C ARG A 54 10.35 -4.19 6.22
N ASP A 55 9.30 -4.43 6.97
CA ASP A 55 8.00 -4.81 6.46
C ASP A 55 7.09 -3.60 6.31
N VAL A 56 6.12 -3.71 5.41
CA VAL A 56 5.16 -2.65 5.12
C VAL A 56 4.40 -2.27 6.39
N ALA A 57 4.32 -0.98 6.68
CA ALA A 57 3.50 -0.43 7.76
C ALA A 57 2.25 0.26 7.20
N ARG A 58 2.42 1.01 6.11
CA ARG A 58 1.34 1.68 5.40
C ARG A 58 1.72 1.89 3.94
N TYR A 59 0.72 2.01 3.09
CA TYR A 59 0.89 2.25 1.66
C TYR A 59 -0.17 3.23 1.15
N ARG A 60 0.04 3.80 -0.02
CA ARG A 60 -1.00 4.52 -0.77
C ARG A 60 -0.86 4.25 -2.25
N VAL A 61 -1.97 4.31 -2.97
CA VAL A 61 -1.99 4.14 -4.42
C VAL A 61 -1.56 5.45 -5.06
N VAL A 62 -0.51 5.41 -5.89
CA VAL A 62 -0.03 6.60 -6.62
C VAL A 62 -0.32 6.50 -8.13
N GLY A 63 -0.54 5.29 -8.64
CA GLY A 63 -0.94 5.08 -10.03
C GLY A 63 -1.20 3.60 -10.32
N ALA A 64 -1.58 3.30 -11.56
CA ALA A 64 -1.62 1.95 -12.11
C ALA A 64 -0.91 1.97 -13.47
N ALA A 65 -0.29 0.86 -13.84
CA ALA A 65 0.16 0.69 -15.22
C ALA A 65 -1.05 0.81 -16.18
N ALA A 66 -0.86 1.51 -17.30
CA ALA A 66 -1.89 1.78 -18.31
C ALA A 66 -2.03 0.64 -19.32
#